data_AF-A0A7Y4YZ55-F1
#
_entry.id   AF-A0A7Y4YZ55-F1
#
_cell.length_a   1.000
_cell.length_b   1.000
_cell.length_c   1.000
_cell.angle_alpha   90.00
_cell.angle_beta   90.00
_cell.angle_gamma   90.00
#
_symmetry.space_group_name_H-M   'P 1'
#
loop_
_entity.id
_entity.type
_entity.pdbx_description
1 polymer ?
#
loop_
_entity_poly.entity_id
_entity_poly.type
_entity_poly.pdbx_seq_one_letter_code
_entity_poly.pdbx_strand_id
1 'polypeptide(L)'
;QQAGITVAAALGGDWAHARSMLESLRQRGGNRDARLLADLSLTQLRTGDADAALETAERAAALQPGSGVAAQAWALALVELDRDPGQAAALLAKARRIGGDNPLLAAARKTLGKPG
;
A
#
# COMPACT_ATOMS: atom_id res chain seq x y z
N GLN A 1 10.32 3.65 -15.99
CA GLN A 1 11.29 3.24 -14.95
C GLN A 1 10.52 2.50 -13.87
N GLN A 2 10.60 1.17 -13.89
CA GLN A 2 9.91 0.27 -12.97
C GLN A 2 10.73 0.21 -11.69
N ALA A 3 10.35 0.98 -10.67
CA ALA A 3 11.00 0.95 -9.35
C ALA A 3 9.93 1.13 -8.27
N GLY A 4 9.15 0.08 -8.07
CA GLY A 4 8.15 -0.01 -7.00
C GLY A 4 8.24 -1.35 -6.28
N ILE A 5 9.43 -1.92 -6.18
CA ILE A 5 9.75 -3.05 -5.30
C ILE A 5 10.18 -2.41 -3.98
N THR A 6 9.20 -2.10 -3.13
CA THR A 6 9.32 -1.74 -1.72
C THR A 6 10.49 -2.48 -1.08
N VAL A 7 11.50 -1.79 -0.50
CA VAL A 7 12.66 -2.38 0.22
C VAL A 7 13.03 -3.77 -0.32
N ALA A 8 13.34 -3.84 -1.62
CA ALA A 8 13.84 -4.98 -2.39
C ALA A 8 13.72 -6.36 -1.70
N ALA A 9 12.62 -7.10 -1.90
CA ALA A 9 12.48 -8.49 -1.46
C ALA A 9 12.95 -8.70 0.00
N ALA A 10 12.06 -8.53 0.99
CA ALA A 10 12.23 -8.98 2.38
C ALA A 10 13.35 -10.02 2.44
N LEU A 11 14.50 -9.76 3.08
CA LEU A 11 15.80 -10.46 2.97
C LEU A 11 15.79 -12.02 3.12
N GLY A 12 14.92 -12.75 2.41
CA GLY A 12 14.50 -14.14 2.65
C GLY A 12 12.99 -14.40 2.87
N GLY A 13 12.09 -13.40 2.70
CA GLY A 13 10.65 -13.55 2.96
C GLY A 13 10.18 -13.10 4.35
N ASP A 14 11.05 -12.47 5.13
CA ASP A 14 10.74 -12.02 6.50
C ASP A 14 10.01 -10.66 6.53
N TRP A 15 8.70 -10.72 6.32
CA TRP A 15 7.80 -9.56 6.37
C TRP A 15 7.64 -8.99 7.79
N ALA A 16 7.80 -9.83 8.82
CA ALA A 16 7.70 -9.41 10.21
C ALA A 16 8.88 -8.49 10.57
N HIS A 17 10.10 -8.88 10.19
CA HIS A 17 11.28 -8.04 10.39
C HIS A 17 11.19 -6.72 9.62
N ALA A 18 10.74 -6.76 8.35
CA ALA A 18 10.51 -5.56 7.55
C ALA A 18 9.52 -4.60 8.23
N ARG A 19 8.42 -5.13 8.79
CA ARG A 19 7.44 -4.35 9.53
C ARG A 19 8.08 -3.66 10.73
N SER A 20 8.81 -4.41 11.56
CA SER A 20 9.49 -3.87 12.75
C SER A 20 10.48 -2.76 12.40
N MET A 21 11.23 -2.93 11.30
CA MET A 21 12.17 -1.91 10.82
C MET A 21 11.45 -0.63 10.37
N LEU A 22 10.40 -0.76 9.56
CA LEU A 22 9.64 0.39 9.05
C LEU A 22 8.88 1.12 10.17
N GLU A 23 8.31 0.40 11.14
CA GLU A 23 7.71 0.99 12.34
C GLU A 23 8.75 1.77 13.15
N SER A 24 9.94 1.20 13.33
CA SER A 24 11.03 1.89 14.03
C SER A 24 11.45 3.18 13.30
N LEU A 25 11.51 3.17 11.97
CA LEU A 25 11.82 4.37 11.17
C LEU A 25 10.69 5.41 11.27
N ARG A 26 9.43 4.98 11.24
CA ARG A 26 8.27 5.85 11.44
C ARG A 26 8.35 6.57 12.80
N GLN A 27 8.64 5.83 13.87
CA GLN A 27 8.76 6.36 15.23
C GLN A 27 9.92 7.36 15.38
N ARG A 28 11.04 7.14 14.67
CA ARG A 28 12.22 8.03 14.68
C ARG A 28 12.11 9.26 13.78
N GLY A 29 10.92 9.57 13.26
CA GLY A 29 10.68 10.79 12.47
C GLY A 29 10.21 10.54 11.04
N GLY A 30 10.14 9.29 10.58
CA GLY A 30 9.61 8.92 9.26
C GLY A 30 8.11 9.15 9.09
N ASN A 31 7.40 9.63 10.12
CA ASN A 31 5.94 9.80 10.13
C ASN A 31 5.39 10.89 9.18
N ARG A 32 6.28 11.60 8.45
CA ARG A 32 5.98 12.58 7.40
C ARG A 32 6.46 12.15 6.02
N ASP A 33 7.04 10.96 5.90
CA ASP A 33 7.49 10.41 4.62
C ASP A 33 6.38 9.53 4.04
N ALA A 34 5.71 10.05 2.99
CA ALA A 34 4.62 9.35 2.32
C ALA A 34 5.07 8.03 1.68
N ARG A 35 6.33 7.94 1.22
CA ARG A 35 6.85 6.70 0.62
C ARG A 35 7.08 5.65 1.69
N LEU A 36 7.71 6.01 2.80
CA LEU A 36 7.92 5.12 3.94
C LEU A 36 6.59 4.59 4.49
N LEU A 37 5.58 5.46 4.63
CA LEU A 37 4.26 5.05 5.13
C LEU A 37 3.53 4.13 4.14
N ALA A 38 3.61 4.40 2.83
CA ALA A 38 3.06 3.48 1.83
C ALA A 38 3.74 2.11 1.89
N ASP A 39 5.07 2.08 2.06
CA ASP A 39 5.84 0.85 2.19
C ASP A 39 5.50 0.07 3.49
N LEU A 40 5.27 0.77 4.59
CA LEU A 40 4.80 0.19 5.85
C LEU A 40 3.40 -0.42 5.71
N SER A 41 2.47 0.30 5.09
CA SER A 41 1.10 -0.19 4.84
C SER A 41 1.10 -1.50 4.05
N LEU A 42 1.87 -1.55 2.96
CA LEU A 42 2.00 -2.79 2.17
C LEU A 42 2.58 -3.93 3.01
N THR A 43 3.52 -3.65 3.89
CA THR A 43 4.10 -4.67 4.78
C THR A 43 3.10 -5.14 5.84
N GLN A 44 2.30 -4.23 6.39
CA GLN A 44 1.23 -4.56 7.34
C GLN A 44 0.21 -5.51 6.70
N LEU A 45 -0.21 -5.28 5.44
CA LEU A 45 -1.05 -6.22 4.67
C LEU A 45 -0.41 -7.60 4.56
N ARG A 46 0.88 -7.67 4.23
CA ARG A 46 1.60 -8.95 4.10
C ARG A 46 1.73 -9.69 5.43
N THR A 47 1.67 -8.98 6.55
CA THR A 47 1.63 -9.57 7.90
C THR A 47 0.21 -9.81 8.44
N GLY A 48 -0.83 -9.58 7.63
CA GLY A 48 -2.23 -9.84 8.00
C GLY A 48 -2.92 -8.75 8.80
N ASP A 49 -2.34 -7.55 8.88
CA ASP A 49 -2.89 -6.42 9.64
C ASP A 49 -3.47 -5.34 8.71
N ALA A 50 -4.64 -5.64 8.16
CA ALA A 50 -5.25 -4.82 7.12
C ALA A 50 -5.83 -3.49 7.65
N ASP A 51 -6.33 -3.45 8.89
CA ASP A 51 -6.79 -2.21 9.51
C ASP A 51 -5.61 -1.24 9.76
N ALA A 52 -4.47 -1.71 10.28
CA ALA A 52 -3.29 -0.85 10.42
C ALA A 52 -2.76 -0.37 9.06
N ALA A 53 -2.83 -1.24 8.05
CA ALA A 53 -2.45 -0.89 6.69
C ALA A 53 -3.31 0.23 6.11
N LEU A 54 -4.62 0.20 6.37
CA LEU A 54 -5.55 1.24 5.94
C LEU A 54 -5.20 2.59 6.56
N GLU A 55 -5.09 2.66 7.90
CA GLU A 55 -4.74 3.89 8.61
C GLU A 55 -3.40 4.48 8.10
N THR A 56 -2.41 3.62 7.93
CA THR A 56 -1.07 4.02 7.47
C THR A 56 -1.11 4.54 6.03
N ALA A 57 -1.89 3.91 5.15
CA ALA A 57 -2.02 4.33 3.75
C ALA A 57 -2.79 5.64 3.59
N GLU A 58 -3.85 5.85 4.37
CA GLU A 58 -4.60 7.10 4.39
C GLU A 58 -3.69 8.27 4.77
N ARG A 59 -2.83 8.06 5.77
CA ARG A 59 -1.83 9.06 6.16
C ARG A 59 -0.82 9.32 5.05
N ALA A 60 -0.33 8.28 4.37
CA ALA A 60 0.57 8.44 3.22
C ALA A 60 -0.10 9.26 2.10
N ALA A 61 -1.36 8.98 1.80
CA ALA A 61 -2.14 9.69 0.78
C ALA A 61 -2.44 11.14 1.18
N ALA A 62 -2.67 11.41 2.47
CA ALA A 62 -2.85 12.77 2.99
C ALA A 62 -1.57 13.61 2.88
N LEU A 63 -0.40 13.01 3.11
CA LEU A 63 0.90 13.68 2.97
C LEU A 63 1.26 13.99 1.52
N GLN A 64 0.96 13.06 0.60
CA GLN A 64 1.24 13.25 -0.81
C GLN A 64 0.08 12.75 -1.69
N PRO A 65 -0.97 13.57 -1.90
CA PRO A 65 -2.14 13.18 -2.69
C PRO A 65 -1.80 12.83 -4.14
N GLY A 66 -0.70 13.34 -4.69
CA GLY A 66 -0.22 13.01 -6.04
C GLY A 66 0.58 11.70 -6.14
N SER A 67 0.76 10.97 -5.04
CA SER A 67 1.59 9.76 -5.02
C SER A 67 0.84 8.54 -5.54
N GLY A 68 1.34 7.94 -6.63
CA GLY A 68 0.80 6.69 -7.17
C GLY A 68 0.96 5.51 -6.22
N VAL A 69 2.08 5.44 -5.47
CA VAL A 69 2.31 4.36 -4.51
C VAL A 69 1.42 4.48 -3.27
N ALA A 70 1.17 5.69 -2.77
CA ALA A 70 0.24 5.89 -1.65
C ALA A 70 -1.19 5.51 -2.06
N ALA A 71 -1.61 5.90 -3.27
CA ALA A 71 -2.90 5.48 -3.81
C ALA A 71 -3.01 3.95 -3.98
N GLN A 72 -1.94 3.28 -4.40
CA GLN A 72 -1.88 1.83 -4.49
C GLN A 72 -2.02 1.17 -3.10
N ALA A 73 -1.26 1.63 -2.10
CA ALA A 73 -1.32 1.06 -0.75
C ALA A 73 -2.71 1.17 -0.15
N TRP A 74 -3.34 2.34 -0.30
CA TRP A 74 -4.69 2.58 0.20
C TRP A 74 -5.73 1.70 -0.50
N ALA A 75 -5.67 1.64 -1.83
CA ALA A 75 -6.54 0.74 -2.59
C ALA A 75 -6.43 -0.72 -2.14
N LEU A 76 -5.21 -1.22 -1.96
CA LEU A 76 -4.99 -2.62 -1.56
C LEU A 76 -5.54 -2.90 -0.16
N ALA A 77 -5.39 -1.95 0.77
CA ALA A 77 -5.98 -2.10 2.11
C ALA A 77 -7.51 -2.11 2.08
N LEU A 78 -8.13 -1.25 1.26
CA LEU A 78 -9.58 -1.26 1.07
C LEU A 78 -10.07 -2.57 0.46
N VAL A 79 -9.37 -3.11 -0.55
CA VAL A 79 -9.70 -4.40 -1.17
C VAL A 79 -9.56 -5.55 -0.17
N GLU A 80 -8.50 -5.58 0.61
CA GLU A 80 -8.28 -6.64 1.62
C GLU A 80 -9.36 -6.64 2.71
N LEU A 81 -9.84 -5.44 3.08
CA LEU A 81 -10.89 -5.27 4.08
C LEU A 81 -12.32 -5.39 3.52
N ASP A 82 -12.47 -5.56 2.20
CA ASP A 82 -13.75 -5.44 1.48
C ASP A 82 -14.51 -4.14 1.83
N ARG A 83 -13.78 -3.03 1.94
CA ARG A 83 -14.31 -1.70 2.28
C ARG A 83 -14.31 -0.78 1.08
N ASP A 84 -15.40 -0.03 0.93
CA ASP A 84 -15.59 1.01 -0.10
C ASP A 84 -15.02 0.60 -1.48
N PRO A 85 -15.64 -0.39 -2.15
CA PRO A 85 -15.14 -0.90 -3.44
C PRO A 85 -15.08 0.18 -4.53
N GLY A 86 -15.92 1.23 -4.41
CA GLY A 86 -15.91 2.38 -5.31
C GLY A 86 -14.64 3.22 -5.15
N GLN A 87 -14.30 3.58 -3.91
CA GLN A 87 -13.06 4.28 -3.61
C GLN A 87 -11.82 3.44 -3.95
N ALA A 88 -11.84 2.14 -3.63
CA ALA A 88 -10.78 1.22 -3.99
C ALA A 88 -10.53 1.21 -5.51
N ALA A 89 -11.59 1.10 -6.32
CA ALA A 89 -11.48 1.13 -7.78
C ALA A 89 -10.91 2.47 -8.30
N ALA A 90 -11.36 3.61 -7.75
CA ALA A 90 -10.86 4.93 -8.12
C ALA A 90 -9.36 5.10 -7.80
N LEU A 91 -8.93 4.63 -6.63
CA LEU A 91 -7.53 4.66 -6.20
C LEU A 91 -6.65 3.74 -7.05
N LEU A 92 -7.12 2.54 -7.43
CA LEU A 92 -6.40 1.65 -8.37
C LEU A 92 -6.22 2.31 -9.73
N ALA A 93 -7.26 2.97 -10.26
CA ALA A 93 -7.17 3.71 -11.52
C ALA A 93 -6.16 4.86 -11.43
N LYS A 94 -6.17 5.60 -10.31
CA LYS A 94 -5.21 6.67 -10.05
C LYS A 94 -3.78 6.16 -9.96
N ALA A 95 -3.54 5.10 -9.18
CA ALA A 95 -2.21 4.49 -9.03
C ALA A 95 -1.65 4.07 -10.39
N ARG A 96 -2.48 3.44 -11.23
CA ARG A 96 -2.11 3.04 -12.59
C ARG A 96 -1.78 4.23 -13.49
N ARG A 97 -2.56 5.30 -13.44
CA ARG A 97 -2.32 6.51 -14.24
C ARG A 97 -0.98 7.18 -13.90
N ILE A 98 -0.58 7.14 -12.63
CA ILE A 98 0.62 7.82 -12.14
C ILE A 98 1.87 6.92 -12.26
N GLY A 99 1.77 5.67 -11.81
CA GLY A 99 2.90 4.74 -11.70
C GLY A 99 2.99 3.70 -12.82
N GLY A 100 2.00 3.65 -13.72
CA GLY A 100 1.87 2.58 -14.71
C GLY A 100 1.20 1.33 -14.16
N ASP A 101 1.04 0.33 -15.02
CA ASP A 101 0.43 -0.95 -14.65
C ASP A 101 1.41 -1.84 -13.86
N ASN A 102 0.88 -2.69 -12.98
CA ASN A 102 1.66 -3.72 -12.31
C ASN A 102 0.79 -4.90 -11.83
N PRO A 103 1.39 -6.07 -11.52
CA PRO A 103 0.63 -7.27 -11.14
C PRO A 103 -0.24 -7.11 -9.89
N LEU A 104 0.16 -6.28 -8.92
CA LEU A 104 -0.62 -6.05 -7.70
C LEU A 104 -1.91 -5.28 -8.02
N LEU A 105 -1.81 -4.22 -8.84
CA LEU A 105 -2.97 -3.47 -9.30
C LEU A 105 -3.93 -4.36 -10.11
N ALA A 106 -3.39 -5.20 -10.99
CA ALA A 106 -4.20 -6.14 -11.76
C ALA A 106 -4.93 -7.17 -10.88
N ALA A 107 -4.24 -7.74 -9.89
CA ALA A 107 -4.82 -8.70 -8.95
C ALA A 107 -5.94 -8.08 -8.11
N ALA A 108 -5.72 -6.88 -7.56
CA ALA A 108 -6.71 -6.16 -6.75
C ALA A 108 -7.99 -5.83 -7.53
N ARG A 109 -7.85 -5.40 -8.78
CA ARG A 109 -8.99 -5.17 -9.69
C ARG A 109 -9.76 -6.45 -9.97
N LYS A 110 -9.07 -7.58 -10.10
CA LYS A 110 -9.71 -8.89 -10.28
C LYS A 110 -10.49 -9.30 -9.04
N THR A 111 -10.01 -8.99 -7.82
CA THR A 111 -10.76 -9.23 -6.59
C THR A 111 -12.05 -8.43 -6.56
N LEU A 112 -12.00 -7.12 -6.86
CA LEU A 112 -13.20 -6.26 -6.90
C LEU A 112 -14.22 -6.66 -7.97
N GLY A 113 -13.79 -7.29 -9.06
CA GLY A 113 -14.66 -7.71 -10.16
C GLY A 113 -15.38 -9.04 -9.94
N LYS A 114 -15.12 -9.75 -8.82
CA LYS A 114 -15.84 -10.96 -8.46
C LYS A 114 -17.05 -10.57 -7.60
N PRO A 115 -18.28 -10.97 -7.97
CA PRO A 115 -19.39 -10.90 -7.02
C PRO A 115 -19.07 -11.83 -5.83
N GLY A 116 -19.19 -11.30 -4.61
CA GLY A 116 -19.05 -12.05 -3.36
C GLY A 116 -20.16 -13.07 -3.17
#